data_AF-A0A168J9E0-F1
#
_entry.id   AF-A0A168J9E0-F1
#
_cell.length_a   1.000
_cell.length_b   1.000
_cell.length_c   1.000
_cell.angle_alpha   90.00
_cell.angle_beta   90.00
_cell.angle_gamma   90.00
#
_symmetry.space_group_name_H-M   'P 1'
#
loop_
_entity.id
_entity.type
_entity.pdbx_description
1 polymer ?
#
loop_
_entity_poly.entity_id
_entity_poly.type
_entity_poly.pdbx_seq_one_letter_code
_entity_poly.pdbx_strand_id
1 'polypeptide(L)' 'MLRIVTGLVEILGAIALVIGFFDDTFVAIGGLIIGSTMLGATGVHLMIKDAFKKVLPPLIIALRAISLTLEWILQVL' A
#
# COMPACT_ATOMS: atom_id res chain seq x y z
N MET A 1 -5.17 12.55 -13.14
CA MET A 1 -5.08 11.26 -12.41
C MET A 1 -5.75 10.16 -13.22
N LEU A 2 -5.09 9.02 -13.36
CA LEU A 2 -5.69 7.78 -13.86
C LEU A 2 -6.54 7.14 -12.75
N ARG A 3 -7.61 7.82 -12.32
CA ARG A 3 -8.44 7.41 -11.15
C ARG A 3 -8.90 5.96 -11.23
N ILE A 4 -9.23 5.50 -12.45
CA ILE A 4 -9.65 4.13 -12.73
C ILE A 4 -8.50 3.13 -12.51
N VAL A 5 -7.28 3.47 -12.94
CA VAL A 5 -6.11 2.61 -12.80
C VAL A 5 -5.71 2.51 -11.34
N THR A 6 -5.62 3.64 -10.63
CA THR A 6 -5.29 3.63 -9.19
C THR A 6 -6.31 2.85 -8.39
N GLY A 7 -7.61 3.07 -8.63
CA GLY A 7 -8.67 2.31 -7.95
C GLY A 7 -8.61 0.81 -8.25
N LEU A 8 -8.33 0.42 -9.49
CA LEU A 8 -8.17 -1.00 -9.85
C LEU A 8 -6.95 -1.63 -9.15
N VAL A 9 -5.82 -0.93 -9.12
CA VAL A 9 -4.59 -1.38 -8.45
C VAL A 9 -4.85 -1.55 -6.94
N GLU A 10 -5.56 -0.61 -6.32
CA GLU A 10 -5.93 -0.69 -4.90
C GLU A 10 -6.89 -1.86 -4.62
N ILE A 11 -7.86 -2.11 -5.50
CA ILE A 11 -8.76 -3.28 -5.38
C ILE A 11 -7.96 -4.58 -5.48
N LEU A 12 -7.05 -4.71 -6.44
CA LEU A 12 -6.20 -5.89 -6.58
C LEU A 12 -5.29 -6.09 -5.36
N GLY A 13 -4.70 -5.01 -4.84
CA GLY A 13 -3.91 -5.05 -3.62
C GLY A 13 -4.73 -5.46 -2.39
N ALA A 14 -5.96 -4.96 -2.27
CA ALA A 14 -6.87 -5.33 -1.19
C ALA A 14 -7.30 -6.80 -1.27
N ILE A 15 -7.64 -7.29 -2.47
CA ILE A 15 -7.96 -8.71 -2.70
C ILE A 15 -6.75 -9.57 -2.33
N ALA A 16 -5.53 -9.18 -2.74
CA ALA A 16 -4.32 -9.89 -2.38
C ALA A 16 -4.11 -9.94 -0.86
N LEU A 17 -4.33 -8.84 -0.13
CA LEU A 17 -4.25 -8.84 1.34
C LEU A 17 -5.32 -9.74 1.98
N VAL A 18 -6.53 -9.82 1.40
CA VAL A 18 -7.58 -10.74 1.89
C VAL A 18 -7.18 -12.21 1.67
N ILE A 19 -6.61 -12.54 0.52
CA ILE A 19 -6.07 -13.88 0.25
C ILE A 19 -4.88 -14.16 1.17
N GLY A 20 -4.12 -13.12 1.52
CA GLY A 20 -2.99 -13.14 2.45
C GLY A 20 -3.30 -13.74 3.82
N PHE A 21 -4.56 -13.72 4.28
CA PHE A 21 -4.94 -14.42 5.51
C PHE A 21 -4.79 -15.94 5.44
N PHE A 22 -4.74 -16.52 4.24
CA PHE A 22 -4.64 -17.95 4.00
C PHE A 22 -3.28 -18.36 3.43
N ASP A 23 -2.58 -17.44 2.77
CA ASP A 23 -1.26 -17.67 2.18
C ASP A 23 -0.40 -16.40 2.31
N ASP A 24 0.62 -16.47 3.16
CA ASP A 24 1.47 -15.34 3.51
C ASP A 24 2.20 -14.74 2.29
N THR A 25 2.37 -15.50 1.19
CA THR A 25 2.93 -14.97 -0.07
C THR A 25 2.09 -13.81 -0.61
N PHE A 26 0.76 -13.91 -0.49
CA PHE A 26 -0.14 -12.86 -0.94
C PHE A 26 -0.15 -11.65 0.00
N VAL A 27 0.27 -11.80 1.26
CA VAL A 27 0.52 -10.66 2.17
C VAL A 27 1.64 -9.78 1.62
N ALA A 28 2.74 -10.38 1.15
CA ALA A 28 3.85 -9.63 0.57
C ALA A 28 3.44 -8.89 -0.72
N ILE A 29 2.71 -9.57 -1.60
CA ILE A 29 2.21 -9.01 -2.86
C ILE A 29 1.23 -7.85 -2.58
N GLY A 30 0.23 -8.08 -1.74
CA GLY A 30 -0.76 -7.05 -1.37
C GLY A 30 -0.14 -5.86 -0.66
N GLY A 31 0.81 -6.12 0.25
CA GLY A 31 1.59 -5.09 0.96
C GLY A 31 2.42 -4.22 0.01
N LEU A 32 3.04 -4.80 -1.02
CA LEU A 32 3.77 -4.04 -2.04
C LEU A 32 2.86 -3.18 -2.91
N ILE A 33 1.73 -3.73 -3.36
CA ILE A 33 0.77 -3.01 -4.21
C ILE A 33 0.18 -1.81 -3.45
N ILE A 34 -0.33 -2.03 -2.25
CA ILE A 34 -0.92 -0.97 -1.43
C ILE A 34 0.15 0.01 -0.95
N GLY A 35 1.29 -0.49 -0.47
CA GLY A 35 2.39 0.32 0.03
C GLY A 35 2.93 1.30 -1.02
N SER A 36 3.24 0.80 -2.22
CA SER A 36 3.75 1.63 -3.32
C SER A 36 2.73 2.68 -3.79
N THR A 37 1.46 2.29 -3.89
CA THR A 37 0.38 3.20 -4.31
C THR A 37 0.17 4.33 -3.29
N MET A 38 0.17 3.99 -2.00
CA MET A 38 0.02 4.95 -0.91
C MET A 38 1.24 5.87 -0.74
N LEU A 39 2.46 5.37 -1.00
CA LEU A 39 3.65 6.24 -1.09
C LEU A 39 3.52 7.23 -2.24
N GLY A 40 3.08 6.78 -3.41
CA GLY A 40 2.80 7.65 -4.56
C GLY A 40 1.77 8.73 -4.22
N ALA A 41 0.66 8.35 -3.58
CA ALA A 41 -0.38 9.27 -3.12
C ALA A 41 0.17 10.31 -2.12
N THR A 42 0.98 9.86 -1.16
CA THR A 42 1.66 10.74 -0.19
C THR A 42 2.54 11.76 -0.91
N GLY A 43 3.35 11.31 -1.87
CA GLY A 43 4.21 12.17 -2.68
C GLY A 43 3.42 13.24 -3.43
N VAL A 44 2.28 12.88 -4.03
CA VAL A 44 1.40 13.84 -4.71
C VAL A 44 0.86 14.89 -3.74
N HIS A 45 0.36 14.49 -2.56
CA HIS A 45 -0.12 15.44 -1.55
C HIS A 45 0.99 16.40 -1.07
N LEU A 46 2.22 15.91 -0.93
CA LEU A 46 3.38 16.74 -0.61
C LEU A 46 3.72 17.73 -1.74
N MET A 47 3.70 17.29 -3.00
CA MET A 47 3.98 18.14 -4.17
C MET A 47 2.98 19.28 -4.31
N ILE A 48 1.69 19.01 -4.09
CA ILE A 48 0.63 20.03 -4.17
C ILE A 48 0.46 20.83 -2.88
N LYS A 49 1.34 20.61 -1.89
CA LYS A 49 1.34 21.29 -0.57
C LYS A 49 -0.02 21.21 0.13
N ASP A 50 -0.65 20.04 0.06
CA ASP A 50 -1.91 19.79 0.73
C ASP A 50 -1.76 19.88 2.26
N ALA A 51 -2.85 20.14 2.96
CA ALA A 51 -2.85 20.17 4.42
C ALA A 51 -2.32 18.83 4.98
N PHE A 52 -1.50 18.89 6.03
CA PHE A 52 -0.86 17.69 6.62
C PHE A 52 -1.86 16.59 6.99
N LYS A 53 -3.09 16.96 7.37
CA LYS A 53 -4.20 16.05 7.66
C LYS A 53 -4.57 15.11 6.49
N LYS A 54 -4.25 15.49 5.25
CA LYS A 54 -4.46 14.68 4.04
C LYS A 54 -3.26 13.83 3.65
N VAL A 55 -2.05 14.26 4.02
CA VAL A 55 -0.80 13.52 3.80
C VAL A 55 -0.68 12.34 4.77
N LEU A 56 -1.15 12.54 6.01
CA LEU A 56 -0.95 11.58 7.10
C LEU A 56 -1.64 10.22 6.86
N PRO A 57 -2.91 10.13 6.41
CA PRO A 57 -3.55 8.84 6.17
C PRO A 57 -2.83 7.94 5.17
N PRO A 58 -2.52 8.36 3.92
CA PRO A 58 -1.82 7.50 2.98
C PRO A 58 -0.42 7.14 3.47
N LEU A 59 0.28 8.03 4.18
CA LEU A 59 1.59 7.72 4.75
C LEU A 59 1.51 6.59 5.78
N ILE A 60 0.53 6.61 6.69
CA ILE A 60 0.37 5.56 7.71
C ILE A 60 0.03 4.22 7.05
N ILE A 61 -0.87 4.22 6.06
CA ILE A 61 -1.23 2.99 5.34
C ILE A 61 -0.02 2.43 4.58
N ALA A 62 0.77 3.30 3.94
CA ALA A 62 1.99 2.90 3.27
C ALA A 62 2.97 2.19 4.23
N LEU A 63 3.21 2.80 5.40
CA LEU A 63 4.11 2.23 6.40
C LEU A 63 3.63 0.86 6.89
N ARG A 64 2.33 0.70 7.16
CA ARG A 64 1.82 -0.58 7.63
C ARG A 64 1.86 -1.65 6.53
N ALA A 65 1.52 -1.30 5.30
CA ALA A 65 1.58 -2.23 4.17
C ALA A 65 3.01 -2.70 3.87
N ILE A 66 4.00 -1.81 3.95
CA ILE A 66 5.41 -2.16 3.77
C ILE A 66 5.93 -3.02 4.93
N SER A 67 5.50 -2.74 6.17
CA SER A 67 5.83 -3.58 7.34
C SER A 67 5.39 -5.03 7.12
N LEU A 68 4.19 -5.25 6.59
CA LEU A 68 3.68 -6.60 6.29
C LEU A 68 4.54 -7.32 5.24
N THR A 69 4.94 -6.64 4.18
CA THR A 69 5.86 -7.20 3.19
C THR A 69 7.22 -7.54 3.81
N LEU A 70 7.73 -6.66 4.67
CA LEU A 70 9.02 -6.88 5.34
C LEU A 70 8.97 -8.08 6.30
N GLU A 71 7.89 -8.19 7.07
CA GLU A 71 7.64 -9.33 7.97
C GLU A 71 7.68 -10.66 7.20
N TRP A 72 7.02 -10.74 6.04
CA TRP A 72 7.08 -11.92 5.18
C TRP A 72 8.50 -12.21 4.67
N ILE A 73 9.23 -11.19 4.19
CA ILE A 73 10.61 -11.37 3.71
C ILE A 73 11.50 -11.97 4.81
N LEU A 74 11.34 -11.49 6.06
CA LEU A 74 12.11 -11.97 7.20
C LEU A 74 11.77 -13.41 7.61
N GLN A 75 10.59 -13.93 7.24
CA GLN A 75 10.21 -15.32 7.49
C GLN A 75 10.76 -16.29 6.42
N VAL A 76 11.02 -15.78 5.21
CA VAL A 76 11.50 -16.58 4.07
C VAL A 76 13.03 -16.74 4.06
N LEU A 77 13.75 -15.78 4.66
CA LEU A 77 15.21 -15.78 4.84
C LEU A 77 15.66 -16.67 6.00
#